data_AF-A0A495D4A7-F1
#
_entry.id   AF-A0A495D4A7-F1
#
_cell.length_a   1.000
_cell.length_b   1.000
_cell.length_c   1.000
_cell.angle_alpha   90.00
_cell.angle_beta   90.00
_cell.angle_gamma   90.00
#
_symmetry.space_group_name_H-M   'P 1'
#
loop_
_entity.id
_entity.type
_entity.pdbx_description
1 polymer ?
#
loop_
_entity_poly.entity_id
_entity_poly.type
_entity_poly.pdbx_seq_one_letter_code
_entity_poly.pdbx_strand_id
1 'polypeptide(L)'
;MGKNSIWHACVFAAGLCFPAGTVAQSDHAFLAPHAGGGFETRHNLPLIIEADTTLNATAITNRSAVFNDVPFDISLAAFIAADQAVMVHAERVADGSGAANYTRFEASSWPMDGFRHKPLRCFDVDAEIIAEEHDLNWLRDRGFDPLGPVWIEQYFLSDTRFNNEVVISLLVRSTSCDTEPVATLDALRATTTVRPHD
;
A
#
# COMPACT_ATOMS: atom_id res chain seq x y z
N MET A 1 -23.31 -65.80 23.27
CA MET A 1 -23.40 -66.75 22.14
C MET A 1 -24.09 -66.07 20.97
N GLY A 2 -23.37 -65.88 19.86
CA GLY A 2 -23.92 -65.75 18.51
C GLY A 2 -24.60 -64.43 18.12
N LYS A 3 -24.48 -63.90 16.91
CA LYS A 3 -23.72 -64.26 15.70
C LYS A 3 -23.53 -62.98 14.88
N ASN A 4 -22.41 -62.93 14.15
CA ASN A 4 -22.16 -62.07 13.00
C ASN A 4 -23.29 -62.17 11.96
N SER A 5 -23.55 -61.09 11.23
CA SER A 5 -23.45 -61.11 9.76
C SER A 5 -23.52 -59.71 9.14
N ILE A 6 -22.52 -59.48 8.29
CA ILE A 6 -22.28 -58.38 7.35
C ILE A 6 -23.29 -58.47 6.20
N TRP A 7 -23.82 -57.36 5.69
CA TRP A 7 -24.07 -57.15 4.26
C TRP A 7 -23.95 -55.65 3.89
N HIS A 8 -23.41 -55.45 2.70
CA HIS A 8 -22.95 -54.21 2.09
C HIS A 8 -24.05 -53.18 1.82
N ALA A 9 -23.68 -51.90 1.86
CA ALA A 9 -24.23 -50.89 0.95
C ALA A 9 -23.15 -49.85 0.63
N CYS A 10 -22.53 -49.99 -0.54
CA CYS A 10 -21.87 -48.90 -1.23
C CYS A 10 -22.92 -47.85 -1.60
N VAL A 11 -22.74 -46.61 -1.17
CA VAL A 11 -23.34 -45.45 -1.81
C VAL A 11 -22.23 -44.45 -2.11
N PHE A 12 -21.96 -44.30 -3.40
CA PHE A 12 -21.24 -43.18 -3.99
C PHE A 12 -21.95 -41.89 -3.58
N ALA A 13 -21.23 -40.95 -2.98
CA ALA A 13 -21.63 -39.54 -2.98
C ALA A 13 -20.41 -38.70 -3.35
N ALA A 14 -20.62 -37.96 -4.42
CA ALA A 14 -19.64 -37.26 -5.23
C ALA A 14 -18.76 -36.30 -4.42
N GLY A 15 -17.47 -36.25 -4.81
CA GLY A 15 -16.59 -35.15 -4.46
C GLY A 15 -17.18 -33.84 -4.95
N LEU A 16 -17.50 -32.96 -4.01
CA LEU A 16 -17.71 -31.55 -4.28
C LEU A 16 -16.34 -30.95 -4.60
N CYS A 17 -15.95 -30.99 -5.87
CA CYS A 17 -15.02 -29.99 -6.39
C CYS A 17 -15.75 -28.65 -6.28
N PHE A 18 -15.44 -27.88 -5.25
CA PHE A 18 -15.74 -26.47 -5.26
C PHE A 18 -14.94 -25.86 -6.42
N PRO A 19 -15.58 -25.25 -7.44
CA PRO A 19 -14.83 -24.37 -8.31
C PRO A 19 -14.21 -23.31 -7.40
N ALA A 20 -12.89 -23.15 -7.49
CA ALA A 20 -12.22 -21.99 -6.93
C ALA A 20 -12.95 -20.78 -7.49
N GLY A 21 -13.78 -20.13 -6.66
CA GLY A 21 -14.45 -18.91 -7.05
C GLY A 21 -13.36 -17.93 -7.44
N THR A 22 -13.39 -17.49 -8.69
CA THR A 22 -12.74 -16.25 -9.07
C THR A 22 -13.33 -15.18 -8.16
N VAL A 23 -12.58 -14.82 -7.12
CA VAL A 23 -12.88 -13.63 -6.32
C VAL A 23 -12.91 -12.50 -7.34
N ALA A 24 -14.09 -11.93 -7.57
CA ALA A 24 -14.20 -10.75 -8.42
C ALA A 24 -13.24 -9.71 -7.84
N GLN A 25 -12.19 -9.40 -8.60
CA GLN A 25 -11.22 -8.38 -8.24
C GLN A 25 -12.02 -7.09 -8.03
N SER A 26 -11.97 -6.50 -6.84
CA SER A 26 -12.73 -5.29 -6.52
C SER A 26 -12.44 -4.21 -7.57
N ASP A 27 -13.44 -3.41 -7.95
CA ASP A 27 -13.35 -2.33 -8.96
C ASP A 27 -12.27 -1.25 -8.66
N HIS A 28 -11.58 -1.37 -7.52
CA HIS A 28 -10.55 -0.49 -6.98
C HIS A 28 -9.22 -1.22 -6.69
N ALA A 29 -8.96 -2.40 -7.28
CA ALA A 29 -7.72 -3.14 -7.07
C ALA A 29 -6.62 -2.72 -8.07
N PHE A 30 -5.94 -1.62 -7.74
CA PHE A 30 -4.84 -1.03 -8.49
C PHE A 30 -3.46 -1.49 -8.06
N LEU A 31 -3.33 -2.24 -6.96
CA LEU A 31 -2.12 -2.97 -6.59
C LEU A 31 -2.34 -4.48 -6.66
N ALA A 32 -1.26 -5.21 -6.91
CA ALA A 32 -1.19 -6.66 -6.72
C ALA A 32 0.17 -7.10 -6.19
N PRO A 33 0.26 -8.30 -5.56
CA PRO A 33 1.53 -8.85 -5.14
C PRO A 33 2.43 -9.15 -6.35
N HIS A 34 3.71 -8.78 -6.24
CA HIS A 34 4.75 -9.12 -7.22
C HIS A 34 5.63 -10.26 -6.70
N ALA A 35 6.08 -11.12 -7.62
CA ALA A 35 6.98 -12.23 -7.28
C ALA A 35 8.26 -11.70 -6.61
N GLY A 36 8.67 -12.32 -5.50
CA GLY A 36 9.84 -11.88 -4.73
C GLY A 36 9.53 -10.95 -3.55
N GLY A 37 8.26 -10.63 -3.30
CA GLY A 37 7.83 -9.91 -2.10
C GLY A 37 7.62 -8.41 -2.29
N GLY A 38 7.26 -7.97 -3.51
CA GLY A 38 6.93 -6.58 -3.84
C GLY A 38 5.47 -6.36 -4.22
N PHE A 39 5.20 -5.20 -4.82
CA PHE A 39 3.90 -4.82 -5.37
C PHE A 39 4.03 -4.40 -6.83
N GLU A 40 3.02 -4.70 -7.63
CA GLU A 40 2.87 -4.17 -8.99
C GLU A 40 1.60 -3.31 -9.04
N THR A 41 1.64 -2.20 -9.78
CA THR A 41 0.45 -1.39 -10.05
C THR A 41 -0.32 -1.93 -11.26
N ARG A 42 -1.63 -1.73 -11.30
CA ARG A 42 -2.52 -2.31 -12.32
C ARG A 42 -3.31 -1.29 -13.14
N HIS A 43 -3.15 0.00 -12.85
CA HIS A 43 -3.74 1.10 -13.62
C HIS A 43 -2.73 1.72 -14.61
N ASN A 44 -3.04 2.89 -15.18
CA ASN A 44 -2.28 3.56 -16.26
C ASN A 44 -0.86 4.05 -15.92
N LEU A 45 -0.31 3.64 -14.78
CA LEU A 45 1.04 3.93 -14.32
C LEU A 45 1.69 2.61 -13.89
N PRO A 46 2.14 1.77 -14.84
CA PRO A 46 2.65 0.41 -14.56
C PRO A 46 4.04 0.48 -13.91
N LEU A 47 4.11 0.10 -12.63
CA LEU A 47 5.29 0.16 -11.77
C LEU A 47 5.39 -1.11 -10.94
N ILE A 48 6.61 -1.63 -10.82
CA ILE A 48 6.97 -2.61 -9.80
C ILE A 48 7.68 -1.84 -8.68
N ILE A 49 7.20 -2.06 -7.45
CA ILE A 49 7.76 -1.50 -6.23
C ILE A 49 8.23 -2.66 -5.37
N GLU A 50 9.52 -2.65 -5.02
CA GLU A 50 10.17 -3.67 -4.23
C GLU A 50 10.92 -3.01 -3.08
N ALA A 51 10.99 -3.70 -1.95
CA ALA A 51 11.85 -3.33 -0.83
C ALA A 51 12.77 -4.51 -0.50
N ASP A 52 13.90 -4.24 0.15
CA ASP A 52 14.78 -5.30 0.61
C ASP A 52 14.15 -6.11 1.76
N THR A 53 14.84 -7.19 2.14
CA THR A 53 14.34 -8.13 3.16
C THR A 53 14.32 -7.57 4.58
N THR A 54 14.79 -6.34 4.81
CA THR A 54 14.72 -5.70 6.13
C THR A 54 13.32 -5.15 6.43
N LEU A 55 12.48 -5.01 5.40
CA LEU A 55 11.11 -4.57 5.51
C LEU A 55 10.15 -5.72 5.14
N ASN A 56 9.07 -5.86 5.92
CA ASN A 56 8.05 -6.87 5.66
C ASN A 56 6.93 -6.30 4.79
N ALA A 57 6.70 -6.91 3.63
CA ALA A 57 5.56 -6.58 2.79
C ALA A 57 4.23 -6.94 3.48
N THR A 58 3.27 -6.04 3.43
CA THR A 58 1.93 -6.21 3.97
C THR A 58 0.94 -6.71 2.92
N ALA A 59 -0.23 -7.18 3.36
CA ALA A 59 -1.34 -7.46 2.47
C ALA A 59 -1.99 -6.16 1.97
N ILE A 60 -2.34 -6.12 0.68
CA ILE A 60 -3.02 -5.00 0.03
C ILE A 60 -4.44 -4.82 0.60
N THR A 61 -4.87 -3.57 0.76
CA THR A 61 -6.27 -3.20 1.02
C THR A 61 -6.76 -2.23 -0.05
N ASN A 62 -8.08 -2.19 -0.27
CA ASN A 62 -8.71 -1.29 -1.22
C ASN A 62 -9.85 -0.52 -0.54
N ARG A 63 -10.02 0.76 -0.91
CA ARG A 63 -11.12 1.59 -0.41
C ARG A 63 -11.46 2.70 -1.39
N SER A 64 -12.62 3.32 -1.21
CA SER A 64 -12.90 4.64 -1.74
C SER A 64 -12.86 5.68 -0.62
N ALA A 65 -12.43 6.90 -0.94
CA ALA A 65 -12.31 8.01 -0.03
C ALA A 65 -12.73 9.31 -0.72
N VAL A 66 -13.04 10.34 0.05
CA VAL A 66 -13.28 11.69 -0.49
C VAL A 66 -12.30 12.64 0.19
N PHE A 67 -11.46 13.29 -0.62
CA PHE A 67 -10.51 14.29 -0.17
C PHE A 67 -10.85 15.63 -0.83
N ASN A 68 -11.15 16.65 -0.02
CA ASN A 68 -11.55 17.98 -0.52
C ASN A 68 -12.67 17.90 -1.57
N ASP A 69 -13.74 17.16 -1.26
CA ASP A 69 -14.88 16.88 -2.14
C ASP A 69 -14.57 16.11 -3.44
N VAL A 70 -13.33 15.63 -3.62
CA VAL A 70 -12.93 14.80 -4.76
C VAL A 70 -12.92 13.32 -4.35
N PRO A 71 -13.64 12.44 -5.07
CA PRO A 71 -13.63 11.02 -4.79
C PRO A 71 -12.40 10.32 -5.37
N PHE A 72 -11.75 9.50 -4.56
CA PHE A 72 -10.62 8.66 -4.92
C PHE A 72 -10.94 7.19 -4.67
N ASP A 73 -10.52 6.34 -5.59
CA ASP A 73 -10.41 4.91 -5.39
C ASP A 73 -8.94 4.57 -5.14
N ILE A 74 -8.65 3.79 -4.10
CA ILE A 74 -7.31 3.66 -3.53
C ILE A 74 -7.01 2.17 -3.28
N SER A 75 -5.88 1.71 -3.78
CA SER A 75 -5.17 0.54 -3.27
C SER A 75 -4.01 0.98 -2.40
N LEU A 76 -3.90 0.38 -1.22
CA LEU A 76 -2.84 0.65 -0.25
C LEU A 76 -2.10 -0.66 0.08
N ALA A 77 -0.78 -0.57 0.06
CA ALA A 77 0.13 -1.55 0.66
C ALA A 77 1.32 -0.85 1.30
N ALA A 78 2.13 -1.60 2.04
CA ALA A 78 3.32 -1.07 2.69
C ALA A 78 4.38 -2.13 2.90
N PHE A 79 5.63 -1.69 3.01
CA PHE A 79 6.76 -2.42 3.56
C PHE A 79 7.07 -1.88 4.95
N ILE A 80 7.09 -2.72 5.98
CA ILE A 80 7.11 -2.29 7.39
C ILE A 80 8.29 -2.89 8.16
N ALA A 81 8.97 -2.05 8.93
CA ALA A 81 9.78 -2.42 10.09
C ALA A 81 9.26 -1.69 11.35
N ALA A 82 9.90 -1.92 12.50
CA ALA A 82 9.36 -1.51 13.80
C ALA A 82 9.13 0.01 13.95
N ASP A 83 9.99 0.84 13.37
CA ASP A 83 9.98 2.30 13.48
C ASP A 83 9.98 3.02 12.12
N GLN A 84 9.83 2.27 11.04
CA GLN A 84 9.84 2.81 9.69
C GLN A 84 8.92 2.04 8.75
N ALA A 85 8.36 2.74 7.77
CA ALA A 85 7.53 2.14 6.75
C ALA A 85 7.70 2.83 5.39
N VAL A 86 7.51 2.06 4.33
CA VAL A 86 7.34 2.56 2.97
C VAL A 86 5.91 2.25 2.56
N MET A 87 5.04 3.25 2.56
CA MET A 87 3.68 3.11 2.07
C MET A 87 3.61 3.34 0.57
N VAL A 88 2.80 2.53 -0.09
CA VAL A 88 2.52 2.58 -1.52
C VAL A 88 1.02 2.74 -1.70
N HIS A 89 0.62 3.87 -2.26
CA HIS A 89 -0.74 4.09 -2.75
C HIS A 89 -0.73 4.00 -4.27
N ALA A 90 -1.70 3.29 -4.83
CA ALA A 90 -2.07 3.39 -6.24
C ALA A 90 -3.52 3.86 -6.28
N GLU A 91 -3.76 5.03 -6.85
CA GLU A 91 -5.03 5.73 -6.73
C GLU A 91 -5.59 6.18 -8.07
N ARG A 92 -6.92 6.32 -8.12
CA ARG A 92 -7.65 6.87 -9.25
C ARG A 92 -8.64 7.92 -8.77
N VAL A 93 -8.60 9.11 -9.38
CA VAL A 93 -9.61 10.15 -9.24
C VAL A 93 -10.90 9.67 -9.94
N ALA A 94 -11.92 9.35 -9.15
CA ALA A 94 -13.11 8.66 -9.65
C ALA A 94 -14.04 9.54 -10.50
N ASP A 95 -14.02 10.86 -10.29
CA ASP A 95 -14.81 11.81 -11.07
C ASP A 95 -14.10 12.35 -12.33
N GLY A 96 -12.83 11.96 -12.53
CA GLY A 96 -12.03 12.37 -13.68
C GLY A 96 -11.60 13.83 -13.70
N SER A 97 -11.71 14.55 -12.56
CA SER A 97 -11.43 15.99 -12.45
C SER A 97 -9.98 16.39 -12.68
N GLY A 98 -9.04 15.45 -12.65
CA GLY A 98 -7.60 15.72 -12.73
C GLY A 98 -7.01 16.24 -11.41
N ALA A 99 -7.63 15.91 -10.27
CA ALA A 99 -7.24 16.42 -8.96
C ALA A 99 -5.85 15.95 -8.48
N ALA A 100 -5.33 14.84 -9.00
CA ALA A 100 -4.00 14.32 -8.68
C ALA A 100 -2.90 15.10 -9.41
N ASN A 101 -2.95 16.44 -9.39
CA ASN A 101 -1.99 17.32 -10.06
C ASN A 101 -1.01 17.90 -9.04
N TYR A 102 0.19 17.33 -9.03
CA TYR A 102 1.29 17.68 -8.12
C TYR A 102 2.41 18.46 -8.79
N THR A 103 2.17 19.06 -9.96
CA THR A 103 3.18 19.83 -10.71
C THR A 103 3.74 21.04 -9.94
N ARG A 104 3.05 21.50 -8.89
CA ARG A 104 3.52 22.53 -7.95
C ARG A 104 4.74 22.10 -7.12
N PHE A 105 4.97 20.79 -6.97
CA PHE A 105 6.09 20.25 -6.22
C PHE A 105 7.32 20.08 -7.12
N GLU A 106 8.49 20.04 -6.48
CA GLU A 106 9.76 19.91 -7.19
C GLU A 106 9.86 18.56 -7.89
N ALA A 107 10.52 18.54 -9.05
CA ALA A 107 10.82 17.28 -9.73
C ALA A 107 11.85 16.51 -8.89
N SER A 108 11.65 15.20 -8.78
CA SER A 108 12.55 14.30 -8.08
C SER A 108 13.18 13.31 -9.05
N SER A 109 14.46 13.01 -8.83
CA SER A 109 15.16 11.90 -9.50
C SER A 109 14.96 10.56 -8.77
N TRP A 110 14.41 10.59 -7.56
CA TRP A 110 14.03 9.40 -6.78
C TRP A 110 12.49 9.34 -6.63
N PRO A 111 11.87 8.14 -6.66
CA PRO A 111 12.49 6.82 -6.88
C PRO A 111 12.87 6.55 -8.33
N MET A 112 12.34 7.33 -9.28
CA MET A 112 12.77 7.41 -10.67
C MET A 112 12.32 8.74 -11.28
N ASP A 113 12.77 9.05 -12.50
CA ASP A 113 12.35 10.24 -13.23
C ASP A 113 10.82 10.32 -13.40
N GLY A 114 10.28 11.54 -13.26
CA GLY A 114 8.85 11.83 -13.41
C GLY A 114 8.11 12.04 -12.09
N PHE A 115 8.66 11.54 -10.98
CA PHE A 115 8.11 11.78 -9.66
C PHE A 115 8.25 13.24 -9.21
N ARG A 116 7.32 13.68 -8.37
CA ARG A 116 7.31 14.99 -7.70
C ARG A 116 7.52 14.80 -6.20
N HIS A 117 8.38 15.59 -5.59
CA HIS A 117 8.71 15.48 -4.17
C HIS A 117 8.04 16.58 -3.35
N LYS A 118 7.21 16.17 -2.38
CA LYS A 118 6.65 17.08 -1.37
C LYS A 118 7.63 17.18 -0.20
N PRO A 119 8.00 18.40 0.24
CA PRO A 119 8.95 18.59 1.33
C PRO A 119 8.59 17.78 2.57
N LEU A 120 9.64 17.21 3.18
CA LEU A 120 9.59 16.46 4.43
C LEU A 120 8.82 17.22 5.51
N ARG A 121 7.96 16.52 6.26
CA ARG A 121 7.23 17.07 7.40
C ARG A 121 7.24 16.10 8.57
N CYS A 122 7.20 16.66 9.78
CA CYS A 122 6.94 15.91 10.99
C CYS A 122 5.53 16.22 11.49
N PHE A 123 4.85 15.18 11.98
CA PHE A 123 3.55 15.27 12.63
C PHE A 123 3.66 14.62 14.01
N ASP A 124 3.06 15.26 15.02
CA ASP A 124 2.85 14.60 16.30
C ASP A 124 1.50 13.88 16.23
N VAL A 125 1.53 12.56 16.19
CA VAL A 125 0.37 11.69 15.95
C VAL A 125 -0.11 11.15 17.28
N ASP A 126 -1.33 11.50 17.68
CA ASP A 126 -1.97 10.97 18.88
C ASP A 126 -2.95 9.83 18.56
N ALA A 127 -3.54 9.26 19.60
CA ALA A 127 -4.48 8.15 19.46
C ALA A 127 -5.79 8.54 18.75
N GLU A 128 -6.19 9.81 18.80
CA GLU A 128 -7.38 10.33 18.13
C GLU A 128 -7.13 10.39 16.63
N ILE A 129 -6.01 10.99 16.21
CA ILE A 129 -5.56 11.02 14.81
C ILE A 129 -5.48 9.59 14.23
N ILE A 130 -4.92 8.64 14.98
CA ILE A 130 -4.84 7.24 14.50
C ILE A 130 -6.23 6.63 14.32
N ALA A 131 -7.18 6.93 15.21
CA ALA A 131 -8.53 6.37 15.12
C ALA A 131 -9.34 6.97 13.96
N GLU A 132 -9.09 8.22 13.61
CA GLU A 132 -9.77 8.95 12.53
C GLU A 132 -9.15 8.70 11.15
N GLU A 133 -7.83 8.52 11.08
CA GLU A 133 -7.10 8.31 9.84
C GLU A 133 -6.95 6.83 9.50
N HIS A 134 -7.70 6.38 8.49
CA HIS A 134 -7.71 4.99 8.03
C HIS A 134 -6.31 4.40 7.84
N ASP A 135 -5.41 5.15 7.20
CA ASP A 135 -4.10 4.64 6.80
C ASP A 135 -3.17 4.46 8.00
N LEU A 136 -3.25 5.35 9.00
CA LEU A 136 -2.49 5.24 10.25
C LEU A 136 -3.00 4.08 11.11
N ASN A 137 -4.33 3.93 11.21
CA ASN A 137 -4.92 2.76 11.87
C ASN A 137 -4.48 1.45 11.19
N TRP A 138 -4.53 1.42 9.86
CA TRP A 138 -4.17 0.25 9.06
C TRP A 138 -2.70 -0.14 9.21
N LEU A 139 -1.79 0.85 9.31
CA LEU A 139 -0.36 0.66 9.57
C LEU A 139 -0.12 0.09 10.98
N ARG A 140 -0.80 0.63 11.98
CA ARG A 140 -0.73 0.15 13.37
C ARG A 140 -1.10 -1.31 13.46
N ASP A 141 -2.19 -1.71 12.81
CA ASP A 141 -2.65 -3.10 12.77
C ASP A 141 -1.67 -4.05 12.04
N ARG A 142 -0.66 -3.50 11.34
CA ARG A 142 0.35 -4.23 10.58
C ARG A 142 1.77 -4.11 11.14
N GLY A 143 1.92 -3.53 12.32
CA GLY A 143 3.18 -3.55 13.07
C GLY A 143 4.04 -2.29 12.97
N PHE A 144 3.54 -1.21 12.35
CA PHE A 144 4.12 0.11 12.48
C PHE A 144 3.27 0.91 13.47
N ASP A 145 3.76 1.18 14.68
CA ASP A 145 3.05 2.05 15.63
C ASP A 145 3.32 3.52 15.28
N PRO A 146 2.34 4.29 14.78
CA PRO A 146 2.55 5.68 14.39
C PRO A 146 2.44 6.65 15.59
N LEU A 147 2.23 6.19 16.83
CA LEU A 147 2.03 7.08 17.98
C LEU A 147 3.28 7.93 18.27
N GLY A 148 3.08 9.24 18.39
CA GLY A 148 4.10 10.25 18.66
C GLY A 148 4.64 10.91 17.38
N PRO A 149 5.87 11.45 17.42
CA PRO A 149 6.48 12.13 16.28
C PRO A 149 6.75 11.18 15.10
N VAL A 150 6.14 11.47 13.95
CA VAL A 150 6.34 10.74 12.69
C VAL A 150 6.76 11.70 11.58
N TRP A 151 7.92 11.43 11.01
CA TRP A 151 8.41 12.10 9.80
C TRP A 151 7.86 11.41 8.56
N ILE A 152 7.34 12.19 7.62
CA ILE A 152 6.76 11.71 6.38
C ILE A 152 7.37 12.46 5.20
N GLU A 153 7.95 11.69 4.28
CA GLU A 153 8.45 12.17 2.99
C GLU A 153 7.63 11.54 1.86
N GLN A 154 7.17 12.32 0.89
CA GLN A 154 6.20 11.82 -0.10
C GLN A 154 6.61 12.15 -1.54
N TYR A 155 6.41 11.16 -2.41
CA TYR A 155 6.73 11.21 -3.81
C TYR A 155 5.51 10.82 -4.63
N PHE A 156 5.15 11.66 -5.61
CA PHE A 156 3.94 11.53 -6.41
C PHE A 156 4.29 11.32 -7.88
N LEU A 157 3.75 10.27 -8.49
CA LEU A 157 3.72 10.11 -9.94
C LEU A 157 2.27 10.15 -10.40
N SER A 158 1.98 10.92 -11.45
CA SER A 158 0.62 11.06 -11.98
C SER A 158 0.61 10.86 -13.48
N ASP A 159 -0.49 10.35 -14.03
CA ASP A 159 -0.66 10.30 -15.47
C ASP A 159 -0.87 11.70 -16.07
N THR A 160 -0.86 11.79 -17.40
CA THR A 160 -0.97 13.08 -18.11
C THR A 160 -2.32 13.77 -17.92
N ARG A 161 -3.33 13.04 -17.44
CA ARG A 161 -4.67 13.57 -17.14
C ARG A 161 -4.87 13.84 -15.65
N PHE A 162 -3.88 13.56 -14.81
CA PHE A 162 -3.92 13.69 -13.35
C PHE A 162 -5.08 12.91 -12.71
N ASN A 163 -5.45 11.77 -13.31
CA ASN A 163 -6.56 10.92 -12.85
C ASN A 163 -6.10 9.58 -12.29
N ASN A 164 -4.85 9.20 -12.52
CA ASN A 164 -4.22 8.07 -11.86
C ASN A 164 -2.96 8.57 -11.18
N GLU A 165 -2.69 8.08 -9.98
CA GLU A 165 -1.46 8.40 -9.26
C GLU A 165 -0.87 7.21 -8.52
N VAL A 166 0.44 7.27 -8.31
CA VAL A 166 1.17 6.43 -7.38
C VAL A 166 1.85 7.34 -6.37
N VAL A 167 1.59 7.09 -5.08
CA VAL A 167 2.23 7.80 -3.98
C VAL A 167 3.15 6.84 -3.23
N ILE A 168 4.42 7.21 -3.13
CA ILE A 168 5.38 6.54 -2.26
C ILE A 168 5.62 7.44 -1.07
N SER A 169 5.22 6.99 0.12
CA SER A 169 5.46 7.71 1.37
C SER A 169 6.48 6.95 2.22
N LEU A 170 7.55 7.64 2.63
CA LEU A 170 8.52 7.15 3.59
C LEU A 170 8.12 7.68 4.97
N LEU A 171 7.91 6.78 5.92
CA LEU A 171 7.51 7.12 7.29
C LEU A 171 8.62 6.67 8.24
N VAL A 172 9.01 7.55 9.15
CA VAL A 172 9.97 7.26 10.21
C VAL A 172 9.43 7.79 11.53
N ARG A 173 9.22 6.91 12.50
CA ARG A 173 8.90 7.30 13.87
C ARG A 173 10.18 7.82 14.55
N SER A 174 10.06 8.96 15.21
CA SER A 174 11.15 9.61 15.94
C SER A 174 10.75 9.86 17.39
N THR A 175 11.70 10.31 18.19
CA THR A 175 11.47 10.80 19.55
C THR A 175 11.07 12.28 19.58
N SER A 176 11.30 13.03 18.49
CA SER A 176 10.93 14.45 18.38
C SER A 176 10.81 14.91 16.92
N CYS A 177 10.13 16.03 16.72
CA CYS A 177 10.08 16.77 15.45
C CYS A 177 11.20 17.81 15.29
N ASP A 178 12.14 17.90 16.24
CA ASP A 178 13.22 18.89 16.22
C ASP A 178 14.45 18.42 15.44
N THR A 179 14.52 17.13 15.10
CA THR A 179 15.66 16.54 14.40
C THR A 179 15.18 15.61 13.31
N GLU A 180 15.48 15.96 12.06
CA GLU A 180 15.17 15.15 10.89
C GLU A 180 15.93 13.81 10.92
N PRO A 181 15.26 12.66 10.66
CA PRO A 181 15.88 11.35 10.67
C PRO A 181 16.56 11.05 9.31
N VAL A 182 17.46 11.93 8.87
CA VAL A 182 18.08 11.90 7.53
C VAL A 182 18.68 10.53 7.20
N ALA A 183 19.45 9.95 8.12
CA ALA A 183 20.10 8.65 7.88
C ALA A 183 19.09 7.50 7.69
N THR A 184 17.97 7.54 8.40
CA THR A 184 16.91 6.52 8.28
C THR A 184 16.16 6.69 6.96
N LEU A 185 15.84 7.94 6.56
CA LEU A 185 15.22 8.22 5.27
C LEU A 185 16.12 7.82 4.10
N ASP A 186 17.43 8.07 4.19
CA ASP A 186 18.41 7.62 3.20
C ASP A 186 18.47 6.09 3.10
N ALA A 187 18.39 5.38 4.24
CA ALA A 187 18.32 3.93 4.25
C ALA A 187 17.03 3.42 3.59
N LEU A 188 15.88 4.02 3.87
CA LEU A 188 14.61 3.66 3.21
C LEU A 188 14.68 3.88 1.69
N ARG A 189 15.26 5.00 1.25
CA ARG A 189 15.48 5.26 -0.19
C ARG A 189 16.39 4.22 -0.83
N ALA A 190 17.46 3.83 -0.15
CA ALA A 190 18.43 2.86 -0.67
C ALA A 190 17.89 1.43 -0.72
N THR A 191 16.94 1.10 0.14
CA THR A 191 16.32 -0.25 0.24
C THR A 191 15.05 -0.40 -0.60
N THR A 192 14.52 0.70 -1.13
CA THR A 192 13.31 0.72 -1.97
C THR A 192 13.67 0.91 -3.43
N THR A 193 13.18 0.02 -4.29
CA THR A 193 13.33 0.12 -5.75
C THR A 193 11.98 0.31 -6.40
N VAL A 194 11.88 1.27 -7.33
CA VAL A 194 10.71 1.46 -8.19
C VAL A 194 11.18 1.43 -9.64
N ARG A 195 10.48 0.67 -10.48
CA ARG A 195 10.79 0.57 -11.91
C ARG A 195 9.52 0.39 -12.73
N PRO A 196 9.48 0.86 -13.99
CA PRO A 196 8.39 0.53 -14.90
C PRO A 196 8.26 -0.97 -15.13
N HIS A 197 7.05 -1.42 -15.46
CA HIS A 197 6.82 -2.72 -16.09
C HIS A 197 5.94 -2.59 -17.33
N ASP A 198 5.98 -3.64 -18.15
CA ASP A 198 5.20 -3.77 -19.38
C ASP A 198 3.78 -4.28 -19.11
#